data_AF-A0A822BIX5-F1
#
_entry.id   AF-A0A822BIX5-F1
#
_cell.length_a   1.000
_cell.length_b   1.000
_cell.length_c   1.000
_cell.angle_alpha   90.00
_cell.angle_beta   90.00
_cell.angle_gamma   90.00
#
_symmetry.space_group_name_H-M   'P 1'
#
loop_
_entity.id
_entity.type
_entity.pdbx_description
1 polymer ?
#
loop_
_entity_poly.entity_id
_entity_poly.type
_entity_poly.pdbx_seq_one_letter_code
_entity_poly.pdbx_strand_id
1 'polypeptide(L)'
;MGIDSIINPTLYMTSSKDANLINKPFVPLNRIKCLVSMTTLRDIRRETQVLLSSNSPTGILSNTSSVIFPSFVEFNMGIEGFGALLLPCISPQSITSSNNVVGNFGMVTMANDIILQGGMTLTNGGERQFPPQYGMTYSTWFYVEKFGPIKDNIHPIRLLTIIRNTFNHEDYRFILQVYIHPKDKSLLVSTQEHPFQDFHNDAISTDDIKSDGIVKFICSEMMIEQRWTHIALVWTKGMLKNSAVTLYINGKQMALQKLHYITNMIIPPGNSISTFAYIGSLPIQRVHSGVQWRQGPCFLIEDILSSQIILALYAAGPNYIGSFQAVCIDPLNDIFSPLFPEDRIIFGLHPASFFETTLSHFRQLYSKNDAKLIAKQLNMPTNESTVPIRILHNIAAPYNGPARTIGGVVIGYL
;
A
#
# COMPACT_ATOMS: atom_id res chain seq x y z
N MET A 1 -37.11 4.44 52.80
CA MET A 1 -38.33 4.42 51.96
C MET A 1 -37.83 4.39 50.53
N GLY A 2 -37.69 3.25 49.87
CA GLY A 2 -38.70 2.20 49.67
C GLY A 2 -39.04 2.24 48.18
N ILE A 3 -38.54 1.28 47.39
CA ILE A 3 -39.35 0.27 46.66
C ILE A 3 -39.97 0.90 45.40
N ASP A 4 -39.41 0.66 44.21
CA ASP A 4 -39.69 -0.46 43.28
C ASP A 4 -41.04 -0.41 42.56
N SER A 5 -41.07 -1.16 41.45
CA SER A 5 -42.20 -1.64 40.63
C SER A 5 -42.48 -0.79 39.37
N ILE A 6 -42.09 -1.22 38.17
CA ILE A 6 -42.59 -2.37 37.37
C ILE A 6 -44.10 -2.27 37.15
N ILE A 7 -44.52 -2.20 35.88
CA ILE A 7 -45.51 -3.08 35.21
C ILE A 7 -46.02 -2.37 33.94
N ASN A 8 -45.76 -2.99 32.79
CA ASN A 8 -46.51 -2.85 31.54
C ASN A 8 -47.77 -3.74 31.66
N PRO A 9 -48.95 -3.35 31.14
CA PRO A 9 -49.44 -4.11 29.99
C PRO A 9 -50.30 -3.31 28.99
N THR A 10 -49.96 -3.44 27.71
CA THR A 10 -50.85 -3.79 26.58
C THR A 10 -52.35 -3.42 26.62
N LEU A 11 -52.83 -2.73 25.58
CA LEU A 11 -53.59 -3.28 24.41
C LEU A 11 -54.80 -2.43 23.92
N TYR A 12 -54.94 -2.44 22.58
CA TYR A 12 -56.07 -2.11 21.69
C TYR A 12 -56.46 -0.63 21.50
N MET A 13 -56.03 0.00 20.38
CA MET A 13 -56.68 0.09 19.06
C MET A 13 -58.06 0.80 19.04
N THR A 14 -58.15 1.93 18.34
CA THR A 14 -59.00 2.11 17.14
C THR A 14 -58.80 3.50 16.50
N SER A 15 -58.51 3.51 15.18
CA SER A 15 -59.10 4.33 14.09
C SER A 15 -59.32 5.84 14.33
N SER A 16 -59.00 6.82 13.49
CA SER A 16 -58.49 7.04 12.11
C SER A 16 -58.52 8.59 12.00
N LYS A 17 -57.65 9.36 11.33
CA LYS A 17 -57.42 9.48 9.89
C LYS A 17 -56.51 10.71 9.67
N ASP A 18 -55.71 10.64 8.61
CA ASP A 18 -55.18 11.74 7.79
C ASP A 18 -53.83 12.43 8.08
N ALA A 19 -53.03 12.42 7.00
CA ALA A 19 -52.00 13.37 6.55
C ALA A 19 -50.52 13.12 6.90
N ASN A 20 -49.91 12.22 6.11
CA ASN A 20 -48.63 12.37 5.37
C ASN A 20 -47.63 13.44 5.82
N LEU A 21 -46.47 13.01 6.38
CA LEU A 21 -45.13 13.49 5.98
C LEU A 21 -44.02 12.62 6.63
N ILE A 22 -43.51 11.68 5.84
CA ILE A 22 -42.10 11.20 5.78
C ILE A 22 -41.42 10.90 7.14
N ASN A 23 -41.67 9.70 7.66
CA ASN A 23 -40.78 9.02 8.61
C ASN A 23 -39.56 8.44 7.85
N LYS A 24 -38.39 9.08 7.97
CA LYS A 24 -37.12 8.34 7.87
C LYS A 24 -36.94 7.58 9.18
N PRO A 25 -36.81 6.24 9.20
CA PRO A 25 -36.39 5.57 10.42
C PRO A 25 -34.95 5.96 10.70
N PHE A 26 -34.75 6.54 11.88
CA PHE A 26 -33.44 6.75 12.50
C PHE A 26 -32.72 5.39 12.55
N VAL A 27 -31.67 5.22 11.76
CA VAL A 27 -30.84 4.01 11.84
C VAL A 27 -29.95 4.14 13.08
N PRO A 28 -30.03 3.22 14.06
CA PRO A 28 -29.16 3.26 15.22
C PRO A 28 -27.71 3.06 14.76
N LEU A 29 -26.80 3.92 15.23
CA LEU A 29 -25.34 3.83 15.05
C LEU A 29 -24.74 2.63 15.82
N ASN A 30 -25.21 1.43 15.53
CA ASN A 30 -24.67 0.18 16.06
C ASN A 30 -24.51 -0.81 14.91
N ARG A 31 -23.54 -0.55 14.04
CA ARG A 31 -22.80 -1.50 13.18
C ARG A 31 -21.87 -0.73 12.24
N ILE A 32 -20.96 0.06 12.80
CA ILE A 32 -19.72 0.38 12.08
C ILE A 32 -18.80 -0.80 12.35
N LYS A 33 -18.71 -1.71 11.38
CA LYS A 33 -17.68 -2.75 11.33
C LYS A 33 -17.02 -2.67 9.97
N CYS A 34 -16.35 -1.56 9.69
CA CYS A 34 -15.21 -1.55 8.79
C CYS A 34 -14.03 -1.07 9.62
N LEU A 35 -13.36 -2.01 10.29
CA LEU A 35 -12.07 -1.70 10.85
C LEU A 35 -11.09 -2.21 9.80
N VAL A 36 -10.35 -1.29 9.18
CA VAL A 36 -9.00 -1.64 8.75
C VAL A 36 -8.27 -2.05 10.03
N SER A 37 -8.28 -3.36 10.30
CA SER A 37 -7.62 -3.91 11.48
C SER A 37 -6.11 -3.83 11.23
N MET A 38 -5.43 -3.21 12.17
CA MET A 38 -3.98 -3.20 12.23
C MET A 38 -3.52 -3.58 13.62
N THR A 39 -2.55 -4.48 13.66
CA THR A 39 -1.82 -4.79 14.88
C THR A 39 -0.88 -3.64 15.22
N THR A 40 -0.93 -3.14 16.45
CA THR A 40 -0.07 -2.05 16.89
C THR A 40 1.24 -2.57 17.50
N LEU A 41 2.28 -1.72 17.56
CA LEU A 41 3.49 -2.01 18.34
C LEU A 41 3.19 -2.28 19.83
N ARG A 42 2.08 -1.73 20.36
CA ARG A 42 1.64 -2.00 21.74
C ARG A 42 1.06 -3.40 21.88
N ASP A 43 0.45 -3.95 20.84
CA ASP A 43 -0.07 -5.32 20.86
C ASP A 43 1.10 -6.32 20.85
N ILE A 44 2.09 -6.07 20.00
CA ILE A 44 3.35 -6.82 19.98
C ILE A 44 4.07 -6.71 21.34
N ARG A 45 4.19 -5.50 21.92
CA ARG A 45 4.85 -5.25 23.22
C ARG A 45 4.07 -5.78 24.43
N ARG A 46 2.74 -5.74 24.45
CA ARG A 46 1.94 -6.32 25.54
C ARG A 46 2.08 -7.84 25.55
N GLU A 47 2.09 -8.45 24.38
CA GLU A 47 2.32 -9.88 24.25
C GLU A 47 3.74 -10.26 24.69
N THR A 48 4.76 -9.42 24.39
CA THR A 48 6.11 -9.62 24.95
C THR A 48 6.21 -9.33 26.46
N GLN A 49 5.51 -8.34 27.00
CA GLN A 49 5.59 -7.96 28.42
C GLN A 49 4.81 -8.88 29.36
N VAL A 50 3.66 -9.43 28.95
CA VAL A 50 2.95 -10.45 29.75
C VAL A 50 3.85 -11.68 29.99
N LEU A 51 4.70 -12.00 29.02
CA LEU A 51 5.62 -13.15 29.05
C LEU A 51 6.93 -12.88 29.80
N LEU A 52 7.28 -11.61 30.08
CA LEU A 52 8.43 -11.21 30.89
C LEU A 52 8.07 -10.95 32.37
N SER A 53 6.82 -11.19 32.78
CA SER A 53 6.42 -11.12 34.19
C SER A 53 7.03 -12.27 35.00
N SER A 54 8.29 -12.09 35.36
CA SER A 54 9.11 -13.00 36.16
C SER A 54 8.69 -12.98 37.63
N ASN A 55 7.58 -13.62 37.98
CA ASN A 55 7.20 -13.88 39.37
C ASN A 55 6.56 -15.28 39.59
N SER A 56 6.82 -16.25 38.72
CA SER A 56 6.49 -17.66 38.96
C SER A 56 7.75 -18.45 39.33
N PRO A 57 7.92 -18.87 40.60
CA PRO A 57 9.11 -19.59 41.05
C PRO A 57 8.93 -21.10 40.81
N THR A 58 9.05 -21.56 39.57
CA THR A 58 9.39 -22.96 39.27
C THR A 58 10.02 -23.06 37.88
N GLY A 59 11.33 -23.26 37.84
CA GLY A 59 12.08 -23.57 36.63
C GLY A 59 11.68 -24.95 36.09
N ILE A 60 10.87 -24.95 35.04
CA ILE A 60 10.75 -26.05 34.08
C ILE A 60 10.74 -25.40 32.70
N LEU A 61 11.65 -25.85 31.85
CA LEU A 61 11.79 -25.48 30.44
C LEU A 61 10.43 -25.58 29.71
N SER A 62 9.72 -24.46 29.56
CA SER A 62 8.56 -24.41 28.67
C SER A 62 9.06 -24.07 27.26
N ASN A 63 9.17 -25.10 26.42
CA ASN A 63 9.23 -25.00 24.96
C ASN A 63 7.92 -24.45 24.37
N THR A 64 7.40 -23.35 24.90
CA THR A 64 6.34 -22.58 24.28
C THR A 64 6.99 -21.66 23.28
N SER A 65 7.20 -22.15 22.06
CA SER A 65 7.46 -21.30 20.89
C SER A 65 6.31 -20.31 20.78
N SER A 66 6.48 -19.11 21.35
CA SER A 66 5.48 -18.05 21.33
C SER A 66 5.24 -17.64 19.89
N VAL A 67 4.05 -17.91 19.36
CA VAL A 67 3.66 -17.55 18.00
C VAL A 67 3.43 -16.04 17.96
N ILE A 68 4.48 -15.26 17.69
CA ILE A 68 4.33 -13.83 17.39
C ILE A 68 3.65 -13.73 16.02
N PHE A 69 2.39 -13.29 16.01
CA PHE A 69 1.65 -13.07 14.78
C PHE A 69 2.20 -11.84 14.05
N PRO A 70 2.53 -11.95 12.74
CA PRO A 70 3.01 -10.82 11.97
C PRO A 70 2.05 -9.67 11.93
N SER A 71 2.58 -8.45 11.96
CA SER A 71 1.75 -7.26 11.84
C SER A 71 1.15 -7.15 10.44
N PHE A 72 -0.10 -6.71 10.35
CA PHE A 72 -0.80 -6.64 9.07
C PHE A 72 -1.75 -5.45 8.95
N VAL A 73 -2.11 -5.14 7.70
CA VAL A 73 -3.28 -4.33 7.31
C VAL A 73 -4.31 -5.25 6.70
N GLU A 74 -5.51 -5.35 7.29
CA GLU A 74 -6.57 -6.20 6.77
C GLU A 74 -7.44 -5.47 5.74
N PHE A 75 -7.67 -6.14 4.62
CA PHE A 75 -8.59 -5.75 3.56
C PHE A 75 -9.74 -6.75 3.51
N ASN A 76 -10.90 -6.35 4.04
CA ASN A 76 -12.11 -7.15 4.01
C ASN A 76 -13.11 -6.56 2.99
N MET A 77 -13.21 -7.20 1.83
CA MET A 77 -14.03 -6.71 0.73
C MET A 77 -15.53 -7.00 0.93
N GLY A 78 -15.92 -7.70 2.00
CA GLY A 78 -17.32 -7.98 2.30
C GLY A 78 -18.07 -6.79 2.87
N ILE A 79 -17.34 -5.85 3.52
CA ILE A 79 -17.96 -4.75 4.25
C ILE A 79 -18.27 -3.59 3.30
N GLU A 80 -17.24 -3.04 2.65
CA GLU A 80 -17.40 -1.89 1.75
C GLU A 80 -17.10 -2.21 0.29
N GLY A 81 -16.46 -3.35 0.04
CA GLY A 81 -16.00 -3.71 -1.29
C GLY A 81 -14.80 -2.91 -1.79
N PHE A 82 -14.13 -2.13 -0.93
CA PHE A 82 -12.88 -1.46 -1.24
C PHE A 82 -12.06 -1.31 0.03
N GLY A 83 -10.81 -0.88 -0.13
CA GLY A 83 -9.85 -0.69 0.96
C GLY A 83 -8.46 -0.68 0.35
N ALA A 84 -7.67 0.37 0.61
CA ALA A 84 -6.36 0.52 -0.01
C ALA A 84 -5.34 1.21 0.91
N LEU A 85 -4.06 1.02 0.61
CA LEU A 85 -2.96 1.86 1.05
C LEU A 85 -2.53 2.72 -0.14
N LEU A 86 -2.75 4.03 -0.06
CA LEU A 86 -2.35 4.99 -1.08
C LEU A 86 -0.96 5.53 -0.77
N LEU A 87 -0.03 5.41 -1.72
CA LEU A 87 1.30 6.03 -1.67
C LEU A 87 1.28 7.27 -2.58
N PRO A 88 1.18 8.50 -2.03
CA PRO A 88 0.84 9.69 -2.81
C PRO A 88 1.87 10.09 -3.87
N CYS A 89 3.14 9.80 -3.65
CA CYS A 89 4.21 10.10 -4.60
C CYS A 89 5.39 9.13 -4.42
N ILE A 90 5.59 8.23 -5.38
CA ILE A 90 6.73 7.27 -5.37
C ILE A 90 7.93 7.77 -6.19
N SER A 91 7.78 8.88 -6.90
CA SER A 91 8.80 9.46 -7.79
C SER A 91 8.75 10.98 -7.73
N PRO A 92 9.17 11.60 -6.60
CA PRO A 92 9.19 13.06 -6.48
C PRO A 92 10.05 13.70 -7.57
N GLN A 93 9.47 14.63 -8.32
CA GLN A 93 10.17 15.46 -9.31
C GLN A 93 10.37 16.86 -8.74
N SER A 94 11.42 17.57 -9.14
CA SER A 94 11.53 18.99 -8.84
C SER A 94 10.72 19.80 -9.84
N ILE A 95 10.15 20.89 -9.35
CA ILE A 95 9.57 21.89 -10.23
C ILE A 95 10.61 23.01 -10.29
N THR A 96 11.19 23.23 -11.47
CA THR A 96 11.85 24.51 -11.74
C THR A 96 10.75 25.54 -11.89
N SER A 97 10.52 26.35 -10.86
CA SER A 97 9.70 27.54 -10.98
C SER A 97 10.43 28.47 -11.96
N SER A 98 9.92 28.56 -13.19
CA SER A 98 10.34 29.56 -14.17
C SER A 98 9.84 30.95 -13.78
N ASN A 99 10.02 31.36 -12.53
CA ASN A 99 9.96 32.76 -12.16
C ASN A 99 11.37 33.34 -12.31
N ASN A 100 11.79 33.54 -13.56
CA ASN A 100 12.86 34.48 -13.86
C ASN A 100 12.36 35.89 -13.49
N VAL A 101 12.41 36.24 -12.21
CA VAL A 101 12.38 37.63 -11.81
C VAL A 101 13.76 38.17 -12.18
N VAL A 102 13.86 38.77 -13.37
CA VAL A 102 14.98 39.63 -13.71
C VAL A 102 14.94 40.80 -12.72
N GLY A 103 15.63 40.65 -11.59
CA GLY A 103 15.89 41.77 -10.69
C GLY A 103 16.62 42.84 -11.49
N ASN A 104 16.18 44.09 -11.36
CA ASN A 104 16.57 45.23 -12.18
C ASN A 104 18.05 45.69 -12.02
N PHE A 105 18.96 44.80 -11.61
CA PHE A 105 20.39 45.06 -11.39
C PHE A 105 21.30 43.84 -11.64
N GLY A 106 21.03 43.03 -12.67
CA GLY A 106 22.04 42.12 -13.26
C GLY A 106 22.66 41.07 -12.34
N MET A 107 22.10 40.82 -11.16
CA MET A 107 22.56 39.81 -10.21
C MET A 107 21.52 38.69 -10.13
N VAL A 108 21.88 37.52 -10.64
CA VAL A 108 21.12 36.28 -10.45
C VAL A 108 21.46 35.76 -9.05
N THR A 109 20.66 36.07 -8.04
CA THR A 109 20.72 35.37 -6.76
C THR A 109 20.17 33.96 -6.94
N MET A 110 21.06 32.98 -7.06
CA MET A 110 20.74 31.55 -7.10
C MET A 110 20.37 31.03 -5.71
N ALA A 111 19.27 31.51 -5.15
CA ALA A 111 18.55 30.79 -4.11
C ALA A 111 17.40 30.05 -4.81
N ASN A 112 17.74 29.00 -5.56
CA ASN A 112 16.72 28.09 -6.07
C ASN A 112 16.19 27.29 -4.89
N ASP A 113 15.10 27.75 -4.28
CA ASP A 113 14.26 26.90 -3.45
C ASP A 113 13.68 25.83 -4.39
N ILE A 114 14.38 24.70 -4.51
CA ILE A 114 13.91 23.54 -5.27
C ILE A 114 12.70 22.97 -4.53
N ILE A 115 11.50 23.30 -5.01
CA ILE A 115 10.25 22.76 -4.46
C ILE A 115 10.00 21.40 -5.12
N LEU A 116 10.05 20.34 -4.32
CA LEU A 116 9.69 18.98 -4.76
C LEU A 116 8.17 18.84 -4.94
N GLN A 117 7.77 18.17 -6.01
CA GLN A 117 6.39 17.79 -6.30
C GLN A 117 6.05 16.46 -5.63
N GLY A 118 5.63 16.54 -4.37
CA GLY A 118 5.24 15.37 -3.60
C GLY A 118 6.38 14.64 -2.92
N GLY A 119 6.01 13.71 -2.06
CA GLY A 119 6.95 12.98 -1.22
C GLY A 119 7.57 13.85 -0.13
N MET A 120 8.61 13.30 0.49
CA MET A 120 9.38 13.90 1.55
C MET A 120 10.86 13.75 1.29
N THR A 121 11.59 14.75 1.78
CA THR A 121 13.04 14.68 1.93
C THR A 121 13.40 15.19 3.32
N LEU A 122 14.13 14.39 4.11
CA LEU A 122 14.68 14.81 5.40
C LEU A 122 16.13 15.31 5.25
N THR A 123 16.74 15.06 4.10
CA THR A 123 18.11 15.48 3.73
C THR A 123 18.05 16.29 2.44
N ASN A 124 19.17 16.79 1.89
CA ASN A 124 19.20 17.52 0.60
C ASN A 124 18.89 16.60 -0.62
N GLY A 125 17.92 15.71 -0.50
CA GLY A 125 17.55 14.68 -1.46
C GLY A 125 17.03 15.26 -2.76
N GLY A 126 17.58 14.75 -3.87
CA GLY A 126 17.19 15.13 -5.22
C GLY A 126 15.95 14.41 -5.73
N GLU A 127 15.62 14.67 -6.99
CA GLU A 127 14.54 14.01 -7.73
C GLU A 127 14.75 12.50 -7.81
N ARG A 128 13.64 11.77 -7.91
CA ARG A 128 13.66 10.31 -8.16
C ARG A 128 12.96 10.01 -9.46
N GLN A 129 13.69 9.51 -10.46
CA GLN A 129 13.12 9.14 -11.75
C GLN A 129 12.31 7.83 -11.65
N PHE A 130 11.22 7.75 -12.40
CA PHE A 130 10.43 6.52 -12.55
C PHE A 130 9.94 6.35 -14.00
N PRO A 131 10.05 5.15 -14.60
CA PRO A 131 10.56 3.92 -13.99
C PRO A 131 12.09 3.90 -13.83
N PRO A 132 12.64 3.12 -12.89
CA PRO A 132 14.09 2.99 -12.71
C PRO A 132 14.83 2.60 -14.00
N GLN A 133 16.05 3.13 -14.18
CA GLN A 133 16.76 3.00 -15.45
C GLN A 133 17.23 1.57 -15.74
N TYR A 134 17.58 0.79 -14.71
CA TYR A 134 18.16 -0.55 -14.87
C TYR A 134 17.17 -1.68 -14.59
N GLY A 135 16.11 -1.41 -13.84
CA GLY A 135 15.20 -2.41 -13.34
C GLY A 135 14.78 -2.10 -11.91
N MET A 136 13.87 -2.91 -11.38
CA MET A 136 13.36 -2.74 -10.03
C MET A 136 12.90 -4.06 -9.44
N THR A 137 12.82 -4.12 -8.13
CA THR A 137 12.32 -5.27 -7.38
C THR A 137 11.19 -4.84 -6.45
N TYR A 138 10.05 -5.53 -6.54
CA TYR A 138 8.97 -5.41 -5.56
C TYR A 138 8.94 -6.68 -4.72
N SER A 139 9.05 -6.55 -3.40
CA SER A 139 8.96 -7.64 -2.45
C SER A 139 7.79 -7.41 -1.50
N THR A 140 6.95 -8.41 -1.27
CA THR A 140 5.76 -8.27 -0.43
C THR A 140 5.42 -9.57 0.29
N TRP A 141 5.05 -9.43 1.56
CA TRP A 141 4.34 -10.45 2.32
C TRP A 141 2.85 -10.17 2.28
N PHE A 142 2.07 -11.20 1.99
CA PHE A 142 0.61 -11.12 2.08
C PHE A 142 0.07 -12.44 2.63
N TYR A 143 -1.16 -12.37 3.13
CA TYR A 143 -1.88 -13.51 3.68
C TYR A 143 -3.31 -13.45 3.17
N VAL A 144 -3.80 -14.53 2.57
CA VAL A 144 -5.19 -14.60 2.09
C VAL A 144 -5.99 -15.39 3.10
N GLU A 145 -6.95 -14.74 3.77
CA GLU A 145 -7.88 -15.43 4.68
C GLU A 145 -8.86 -16.27 3.87
N LYS A 146 -9.40 -15.68 2.80
CA LYS A 146 -10.33 -16.32 1.86
C LYS A 146 -10.36 -15.58 0.52
N PHE A 147 -10.38 -16.33 -0.59
CA PHE A 147 -10.62 -15.79 -1.93
C PHE A 147 -12.11 -15.51 -2.21
N GLY A 148 -13.01 -15.93 -1.31
CA GLY A 148 -14.46 -15.76 -1.46
C GLY A 148 -15.07 -16.65 -2.56
N PRO A 149 -16.38 -16.89 -2.53
CA PRO A 149 -17.05 -17.63 -3.59
C PRO A 149 -17.07 -16.80 -4.89
N ILE A 150 -16.72 -17.43 -6.02
CA ILE A 150 -16.65 -16.78 -7.35
C ILE A 150 -18.00 -16.18 -7.79
N LYS A 151 -19.11 -16.66 -7.22
CA LYS A 151 -20.47 -16.21 -7.55
C LYS A 151 -20.77 -14.77 -7.12
N ASP A 152 -20.04 -14.23 -6.15
CA ASP A 152 -20.35 -12.95 -5.49
C ASP A 152 -19.57 -11.75 -6.08
N ASN A 153 -19.22 -11.82 -7.37
CA ASN A 153 -18.30 -10.93 -8.11
C ASN A 153 -16.81 -11.25 -7.92
N ILE A 154 -16.05 -11.15 -9.01
CA ILE A 154 -14.60 -11.35 -9.02
C ILE A 154 -13.93 -10.10 -8.48
N HIS A 155 -13.25 -10.22 -7.34
CA HIS A 155 -12.47 -9.13 -6.77
C HIS A 155 -10.98 -9.52 -6.72
N PRO A 156 -10.12 -8.97 -7.59
CA PRO A 156 -8.69 -9.28 -7.58
C PRO A 156 -8.00 -8.75 -6.33
N ILE A 157 -7.05 -9.53 -5.82
CA ILE A 157 -6.15 -9.11 -4.73
C ILE A 157 -5.04 -8.27 -5.35
N ARG A 158 -5.17 -6.95 -5.28
CA ARG A 158 -4.23 -5.99 -5.89
C ARG A 158 -3.03 -5.75 -4.98
N LEU A 159 -1.89 -6.37 -5.31
CA LEU A 159 -0.67 -6.32 -4.51
C LEU A 159 0.14 -5.04 -4.73
N LEU A 160 0.11 -4.48 -5.94
CA LEU A 160 0.70 -3.19 -6.27
C LEU A 160 0.10 -2.65 -7.55
N THR A 161 -0.35 -1.40 -7.52
CA THR A 161 -0.75 -0.65 -8.71
C THR A 161 -0.03 0.67 -8.74
N ILE A 162 0.52 1.05 -9.89
CA ILE A 162 1.21 2.32 -10.09
C ILE A 162 0.48 3.11 -11.18
N ILE A 163 0.20 4.36 -10.88
CA ILE A 163 -0.47 5.30 -11.76
C ILE A 163 0.47 6.46 -12.06
N ARG A 164 0.57 6.80 -13.35
CA ARG A 164 1.16 8.04 -13.82
C ARG A 164 0.06 9.06 -14.04
N ASN A 165 0.31 10.29 -13.63
CA ASN A 165 -0.52 11.44 -13.96
C ASN A 165 0.34 12.51 -14.63
N THR A 166 -0.13 13.01 -15.77
CA THR A 166 0.46 14.18 -16.44
C THR A 166 -0.34 15.43 -16.04
N PHE A 167 0.31 16.34 -15.31
CA PHE A 167 -0.40 17.42 -14.59
C PHE A 167 -1.24 18.34 -15.48
N ASN A 168 -0.85 18.53 -16.74
CA ASN A 168 -1.54 19.47 -17.63
C ASN A 168 -2.87 18.94 -18.18
N HIS A 169 -3.14 17.64 -18.05
CA HIS A 169 -4.33 17.01 -18.62
C HIS A 169 -5.19 16.22 -17.62
N GLU A 170 -4.77 16.11 -16.34
CA GLU A 170 -5.34 15.14 -15.38
C GLU A 170 -5.49 13.73 -16.00
N ASP A 171 -4.57 13.36 -16.89
CA ASP A 171 -4.55 12.07 -17.57
C ASP A 171 -3.87 11.05 -16.67
N TYR A 172 -4.70 10.37 -15.88
CA TYR A 172 -4.31 9.28 -15.00
C TYR A 172 -4.27 7.98 -15.79
N ARG A 173 -3.10 7.33 -15.84
CA ARG A 173 -2.90 6.06 -16.54
C ARG A 173 -2.29 5.02 -15.63
N PHE A 174 -2.81 3.81 -15.68
CA PHE A 174 -2.10 2.66 -15.12
C PHE A 174 -0.81 2.46 -15.89
N ILE A 175 0.29 2.23 -15.19
CA ILE A 175 1.60 1.93 -15.79
C ILE A 175 2.22 0.65 -15.24
N LEU A 176 1.72 0.18 -14.09
CA LEU A 176 2.03 -1.14 -13.54
C LEU A 176 0.83 -1.64 -12.75
N GLN A 177 0.45 -2.90 -12.94
CA GLN A 177 -0.53 -3.61 -12.12
C GLN A 177 0.00 -5.00 -11.77
N VAL A 178 -0.06 -5.34 -10.49
CA VAL A 178 0.27 -6.66 -9.96
C VAL A 178 -0.88 -7.12 -9.09
N TYR A 179 -1.53 -8.22 -9.47
CA TYR A 179 -2.67 -8.74 -8.72
C TYR A 179 -2.82 -10.25 -8.83
N ILE A 180 -3.46 -10.84 -7.83
CA ILE A 180 -3.85 -12.26 -7.85
C ILE A 180 -5.32 -12.35 -8.26
N HIS A 181 -5.59 -13.15 -9.27
CA HIS A 181 -6.93 -13.42 -9.73
C HIS A 181 -7.59 -14.49 -8.84
N PRO A 182 -8.77 -14.24 -8.25
CA PRO A 182 -9.31 -15.12 -7.21
C PRO A 182 -9.85 -16.45 -7.75
N LYS A 183 -10.23 -16.52 -9.02
CA LYS A 183 -10.81 -17.73 -9.65
C LYS A 183 -9.80 -18.86 -9.79
N ASP A 184 -8.60 -18.53 -10.29
CA ASP A 184 -7.56 -19.50 -10.63
C ASP A 184 -6.27 -19.27 -9.83
N LYS A 185 -6.27 -18.31 -8.91
CA LYS A 185 -5.15 -17.95 -8.04
C LYS A 185 -3.86 -17.67 -8.82
N SER A 186 -4.00 -17.21 -10.05
CA SER A 186 -2.88 -16.81 -10.91
C SER A 186 -2.41 -15.40 -10.54
N LEU A 187 -1.11 -15.17 -10.65
CA LEU A 187 -0.53 -13.83 -10.48
C LEU A 187 -0.42 -13.17 -11.85
N LEU A 188 -1.07 -12.02 -12.03
CA LEU A 188 -0.97 -11.21 -13.23
C LEU A 188 -0.08 -9.99 -13.00
N VAL A 189 0.77 -9.71 -13.98
CA VAL A 189 1.64 -8.55 -14.04
C VAL A 189 1.40 -7.85 -15.37
N SER A 190 0.98 -6.58 -15.33
CA SER A 190 0.76 -5.75 -16.52
C SER A 190 1.58 -4.47 -16.44
N THR A 191 2.28 -4.14 -17.51
CA THR A 191 2.93 -2.85 -17.77
C THR A 191 2.23 -2.09 -18.89
N GLN A 192 1.08 -2.59 -19.36
CA GLN A 192 0.32 -1.96 -20.44
C GLN A 192 -0.37 -0.68 -19.95
N GLU A 193 -0.10 0.43 -20.62
CA GLU A 193 -0.70 1.70 -20.28
C GLU A 193 -2.15 1.79 -20.74
N HIS A 194 -3.04 2.19 -19.83
CA HIS A 194 -4.44 2.44 -20.13
C HIS A 194 -5.04 3.48 -19.17
N PRO A 195 -6.10 4.22 -19.59
CA PRO A 195 -6.72 5.24 -18.75
C PRO A 195 -7.28 4.68 -17.45
N PHE A 196 -7.10 5.43 -16.36
CA PHE A 196 -7.61 5.08 -15.04
C PHE A 196 -9.14 5.16 -14.94
N GLN A 197 -9.75 6.07 -15.71
CA GLN A 197 -11.18 6.39 -15.64
C GLN A 197 -12.08 5.30 -16.25
N ASP A 198 -11.53 4.46 -17.14
CA ASP A 198 -12.29 3.43 -17.84
C ASP A 198 -12.47 2.14 -17.02
N PHE A 199 -11.84 2.05 -15.83
CA PHE A 199 -11.71 0.78 -15.11
C PHE A 199 -12.76 0.59 -14.01
N HIS A 200 -14.01 0.39 -14.42
CA HIS A 200 -15.02 -0.24 -13.58
C HIS A 200 -14.94 -1.77 -13.73
N ASN A 201 -14.14 -2.39 -12.85
CA ASN A 201 -14.22 -3.83 -12.51
C ASN A 201 -13.84 -4.92 -13.50
N ASP A 202 -13.36 -4.62 -14.70
CA ASP A 202 -12.85 -5.69 -15.55
C ASP A 202 -11.41 -6.03 -15.19
N ALA A 203 -11.24 -6.88 -14.17
CA ALA A 203 -10.05 -7.72 -14.07
C ALA A 203 -9.77 -8.26 -15.49
N ILE A 204 -8.67 -7.80 -16.09
CA ILE A 204 -8.30 -8.04 -17.50
C ILE A 204 -8.83 -9.40 -17.92
N SER A 205 -9.75 -9.42 -18.90
CA SER A 205 -10.31 -10.67 -19.43
C SER A 205 -9.15 -11.62 -19.68
N THR A 206 -9.14 -12.74 -18.93
CA THR A 206 -8.01 -13.67 -18.95
C THR A 206 -7.81 -14.35 -20.30
N ASP A 207 -8.77 -14.13 -21.20
CA ASP A 207 -8.96 -14.89 -22.43
C ASP A 207 -8.28 -14.20 -23.64
N ASP A 208 -7.84 -12.94 -23.53
CA ASP A 208 -7.20 -12.16 -24.60
C ASP A 208 -5.72 -11.79 -24.33
N ILE A 209 -5.01 -12.57 -23.52
CA ILE A 209 -3.62 -12.30 -23.14
C ILE A 209 -2.66 -12.60 -24.31
N LYS A 210 -2.60 -11.70 -25.30
CA LYS A 210 -1.58 -11.65 -26.36
C LYS A 210 -1.00 -10.24 -26.52
N SER A 211 -0.72 -9.59 -25.38
CA SER A 211 -0.03 -8.30 -25.35
C SER A 211 1.34 -8.48 -24.73
N ASP A 212 2.39 -7.96 -25.36
CA ASP A 212 3.78 -7.99 -24.84
C ASP A 212 3.95 -7.23 -23.49
N GLY A 213 2.92 -6.51 -23.06
CA GLY A 213 2.85 -5.80 -21.78
C GLY A 213 2.10 -6.53 -20.68
N ILE A 214 1.68 -7.79 -20.88
CA ILE A 214 0.95 -8.57 -19.86
C ILE A 214 1.55 -9.96 -19.71
N VAL A 215 1.76 -10.39 -18.47
CA VAL A 215 2.22 -11.72 -18.10
C VAL A 215 1.28 -12.33 -17.06
N LYS A 216 0.92 -13.60 -17.25
CA LYS A 216 0.19 -14.42 -16.28
C LYS A 216 1.10 -15.55 -15.78
N PHE A 217 1.30 -15.63 -14.47
CA PHE A 217 1.99 -16.73 -13.81
C PHE A 217 0.98 -17.70 -13.23
N ILE A 218 1.07 -18.97 -13.64
CA ILE A 218 0.28 -20.05 -13.05
C ILE A 218 1.01 -20.51 -11.79
N CYS A 219 0.48 -20.13 -10.63
CA CYS A 219 1.09 -20.40 -9.32
C CYS A 219 0.05 -20.75 -8.25
N SER A 220 -1.09 -21.31 -8.66
CA SER A 220 -2.26 -21.58 -7.80
C SER A 220 -1.94 -22.48 -6.61
N GLU A 221 -1.06 -23.47 -6.80
CA GLU A 221 -0.61 -24.41 -5.77
C GLU A 221 0.17 -23.73 -4.63
N MET A 222 0.80 -22.58 -4.93
CA MET A 222 1.57 -21.80 -3.96
C MET A 222 0.71 -20.74 -3.25
N MET A 223 -0.48 -20.43 -3.78
CA MET A 223 -1.42 -19.44 -3.24
C MET A 223 -2.40 -20.08 -2.25
N ILE A 224 -1.84 -20.53 -1.12
CA ILE A 224 -2.57 -21.25 -0.08
C ILE A 224 -3.25 -20.25 0.86
N GLU A 225 -4.55 -20.45 1.12
CA GLU A 225 -5.28 -19.66 2.12
C GLU A 225 -4.75 -19.92 3.53
N GLN A 226 -4.92 -18.95 4.41
CA GLN A 226 -4.50 -19.01 5.81
C GLN A 226 -3.00 -19.22 6.01
N ARG A 227 -2.18 -18.76 5.04
CA ARG A 227 -0.73 -18.84 5.09
C ARG A 227 -0.09 -17.55 4.59
N TRP A 228 0.91 -17.09 5.32
CA TRP A 228 1.78 -16.00 4.87
C TRP A 228 2.59 -16.48 3.66
N THR A 229 2.50 -15.73 2.57
CA THR A 229 3.22 -15.98 1.34
C THR A 229 4.07 -14.78 1.00
N HIS A 230 5.34 -15.04 0.67
CA HIS A 230 6.26 -14.02 0.20
C HIS A 230 6.33 -14.09 -1.32
N ILE A 231 6.19 -12.93 -1.97
CA ILE A 231 6.44 -12.77 -3.40
C ILE A 231 7.53 -11.72 -3.58
N ALA A 232 8.46 -12.00 -4.50
CA ALA A 232 9.31 -10.97 -5.09
C ALA A 232 9.20 -11.00 -6.61
N LEU A 233 8.98 -9.84 -7.21
CA LEU A 233 8.97 -9.61 -8.65
C LEU A 233 10.18 -8.75 -9.01
N VAL A 234 11.03 -9.26 -9.91
CA VAL A 234 12.22 -8.56 -10.38
C VAL A 234 12.03 -8.20 -11.85
N TRP A 235 11.85 -6.92 -12.15
CA TRP A 235 11.80 -6.41 -13.52
C TRP A 235 13.19 -6.02 -13.95
N THR A 236 13.63 -6.60 -15.06
CA THR A 236 14.91 -6.31 -15.70
C THR A 236 14.68 -5.52 -16.97
N LYS A 237 15.29 -4.34 -17.09
CA LYS A 237 15.22 -3.54 -18.31
C LYS A 237 16.30 -4.01 -19.27
N GLY A 238 15.89 -4.60 -20.37
CA GLY A 238 16.81 -4.98 -21.44
C GLY A 238 17.16 -3.78 -22.31
N MET A 239 18.45 -3.44 -22.41
CA MET A 239 18.94 -2.45 -23.38
C MET A 239 19.20 -3.08 -24.76
N LEU A 240 19.82 -4.26 -24.77
CA LEU A 240 20.14 -5.06 -25.97
C LEU A 240 19.31 -6.33 -26.08
N LYS A 241 18.80 -6.83 -24.96
CA LYS A 241 17.90 -7.99 -24.86
C LYS A 241 16.48 -7.52 -24.60
N ASN A 242 15.51 -8.42 -24.70
CA ASN A 242 14.15 -8.12 -24.26
C ASN A 242 14.12 -7.88 -22.74
N SER A 243 13.24 -6.97 -22.31
CA SER A 243 12.92 -6.81 -20.90
C SER A 243 12.15 -8.04 -20.39
N ALA A 244 12.26 -8.32 -19.10
CA ALA A 244 11.66 -9.50 -18.49
C ALA A 244 11.29 -9.26 -17.03
N VAL A 245 10.34 -10.07 -16.55
CA VAL A 245 9.96 -10.14 -15.13
C VAL A 245 10.24 -11.54 -14.59
N THR A 246 10.90 -11.60 -13.44
CA THR A 246 11.17 -12.86 -12.72
C THR A 246 10.27 -12.93 -11.48
N LEU A 247 9.55 -14.03 -11.33
CA LEU A 247 8.73 -14.32 -10.16
C LEU A 247 9.50 -15.22 -9.19
N TYR A 248 9.58 -14.77 -7.95
CA TYR A 248 10.02 -15.57 -6.81
C TYR A 248 8.86 -15.73 -5.83
N ILE A 249 8.69 -16.94 -5.30
CA ILE A 249 7.74 -17.24 -4.23
C ILE A 249 8.49 -17.92 -3.10
N ASN A 250 8.33 -17.42 -1.87
CA ASN A 250 8.98 -17.96 -0.67
C ASN A 250 10.50 -18.15 -0.85
N GLY A 251 11.17 -17.12 -1.38
CA GLY A 251 12.61 -17.12 -1.62
C GLY A 251 13.09 -17.91 -2.86
N LYS A 252 12.23 -18.68 -3.53
CA LYS A 252 12.61 -19.51 -4.68
C LYS A 252 12.15 -18.91 -6.01
N GLN A 253 13.01 -18.93 -7.01
CA GLN A 253 12.65 -18.55 -8.39
C GLN A 253 11.65 -19.56 -8.97
N MET A 254 10.50 -19.07 -9.40
CA MET A 254 9.42 -19.87 -9.99
C MET A 254 9.43 -19.78 -11.51
N ALA A 255 9.56 -18.58 -12.06
CA ALA A 255 9.46 -18.36 -13.50
C ALA A 255 10.14 -17.05 -13.93
N LEU A 256 10.60 -17.03 -15.18
CA LEU A 256 11.09 -15.85 -15.88
C LEU A 256 10.26 -15.70 -17.16
N GLN A 257 9.61 -14.55 -17.35
CA GLN A 257 8.80 -14.28 -18.54
C GLN A 257 9.21 -12.98 -19.21
N LYS A 258 9.19 -12.96 -20.54
CA LYS A 258 9.38 -11.73 -21.31
C LYS A 258 8.21 -10.79 -21.03
N LEU A 259 8.52 -9.52 -20.77
CA LEU A 259 7.54 -8.48 -20.50
C LEU A 259 8.15 -7.13 -20.87
N HIS A 260 7.44 -6.32 -21.64
CA HIS A 260 7.88 -4.96 -21.93
C HIS A 260 8.05 -4.17 -20.63
N TYR A 261 9.20 -3.50 -20.50
CA TYR A 261 9.43 -2.62 -19.35
C TYR A 261 8.47 -1.44 -19.40
N ILE A 262 8.21 -0.83 -18.25
CA ILE A 262 7.35 0.34 -18.14
C ILE A 262 7.88 1.42 -19.10
N THR A 263 6.98 1.98 -19.92
CA THR A 263 7.34 3.01 -20.89
C THR A 263 7.88 4.24 -20.15
N ASN A 264 9.05 4.71 -20.54
CA ASN A 264 9.56 5.98 -20.03
C ASN A 264 8.94 7.13 -20.81
N MET A 265 8.43 8.15 -20.12
CA MET A 265 7.84 9.32 -20.77
C MET A 265 8.87 10.44 -20.83
N ILE A 266 9.11 10.96 -22.03
CA ILE A 266 9.87 12.20 -22.19
C ILE A 266 8.94 13.35 -21.81
N ILE A 267 9.32 14.09 -20.77
CA ILE A 267 8.53 15.21 -20.27
C ILE A 267 8.84 16.43 -21.15
N PRO A 268 7.86 16.99 -21.88
CA PRO A 268 8.06 18.23 -22.60
C PRO A 268 8.40 19.38 -21.62
N PRO A 269 9.20 20.37 -22.02
CA PRO A 269 9.51 21.52 -21.17
C PRO A 269 8.23 22.18 -20.65
N GLY A 270 8.15 22.42 -19.35
CA GLY A 270 6.98 23.04 -18.69
C GLY A 270 5.87 22.07 -18.28
N ASN A 271 5.96 20.79 -18.62
CA ASN A 271 5.07 19.75 -18.10
C ASN A 271 5.69 19.10 -16.85
N SER A 272 4.84 18.57 -15.97
CA SER A 272 5.28 17.72 -14.87
C SER A 272 4.57 16.37 -14.89
N ILE A 273 5.22 15.36 -14.32
CA ILE A 273 4.65 14.03 -14.11
C ILE A 273 4.63 13.77 -12.60
N SER A 274 3.50 13.25 -12.11
CA SER A 274 3.45 12.60 -10.80
C SER A 274 3.21 11.11 -10.98
N THR A 275 3.92 10.32 -10.17
CA THR A 275 3.69 8.88 -10.10
C THR A 275 3.29 8.53 -8.68
N PHE A 276 2.11 7.96 -8.51
CA PHE A 276 1.62 7.47 -7.23
C PHE A 276 1.32 5.97 -7.34
N ALA A 277 1.21 5.32 -6.19
CA ALA A 277 0.92 3.89 -6.14
C ALA A 277 -0.18 3.61 -5.13
N TYR A 278 -0.78 2.43 -5.23
CA TYR A 278 -1.64 1.91 -4.18
C TYR A 278 -1.59 0.38 -4.10
N ILE A 279 -1.91 -0.12 -2.91
CA ILE A 279 -2.09 -1.54 -2.60
C ILE A 279 -3.55 -1.72 -2.19
N GLY A 280 -4.22 -2.77 -2.66
CA GLY A 280 -5.66 -2.95 -2.46
C GLY A 280 -6.51 -2.25 -3.52
N SER A 281 -7.74 -1.89 -3.16
CA SER A 281 -8.77 -1.43 -4.09
C SER A 281 -9.25 -0.04 -3.70
N LEU A 282 -9.07 0.93 -4.60
CA LEU A 282 -9.54 2.30 -4.39
C LEU A 282 -11.07 2.39 -4.43
N PRO A 283 -11.69 3.48 -3.91
CA PRO A 283 -13.15 3.64 -3.91
C PRO A 283 -13.80 3.51 -5.30
N ILE A 284 -13.11 3.91 -6.38
CA ILE A 284 -13.61 3.76 -7.76
C ILE A 284 -13.68 2.28 -8.21
N GLN A 285 -12.89 1.40 -7.59
CA GLN A 285 -12.81 -0.04 -7.88
C GLN A 285 -13.67 -0.87 -6.91
N ARG A 286 -14.71 -0.25 -6.32
CA ARG A 286 -15.52 -0.87 -5.28
C ARG A 286 -16.32 -2.06 -5.81
N VAL A 287 -16.12 -3.22 -5.18
CA VAL A 287 -16.86 -4.48 -5.39
C VAL A 287 -17.01 -5.21 -4.07
N HIS A 288 -18.26 -5.35 -3.61
CA HIS A 288 -18.54 -6.25 -2.49
C HIS A 288 -18.24 -7.69 -2.90
N SER A 289 -17.42 -8.38 -2.12
CA SER A 289 -17.08 -9.78 -2.36
C SER A 289 -16.70 -10.48 -1.05
N GLY A 290 -16.67 -11.80 -1.08
CA GLY A 290 -16.18 -12.59 0.06
C GLY A 290 -14.67 -12.52 0.27
N VAL A 291 -13.89 -11.83 -0.58
CA VAL A 291 -12.43 -11.77 -0.49
C VAL A 291 -11.99 -11.07 0.80
N GLN A 292 -11.10 -11.71 1.54
CA GLN A 292 -10.43 -11.13 2.69
C GLN A 292 -8.97 -11.52 2.68
N TRP A 293 -8.11 -10.51 2.79
CA TRP A 293 -6.67 -10.70 2.76
C TRP A 293 -5.98 -9.63 3.60
N ARG A 294 -4.70 -9.86 3.87
CA ARG A 294 -3.88 -9.06 4.78
C ARG A 294 -2.58 -8.71 4.07
N GLN A 295 -2.22 -7.44 4.13
CA GLN A 295 -0.94 -6.94 3.67
C GLN A 295 0.05 -6.91 4.83
N GLY A 296 1.16 -7.61 4.67
CA GLY A 296 2.31 -7.59 5.58
C GLY A 296 3.36 -6.57 5.13
N PRO A 297 4.64 -6.74 5.53
CA PRO A 297 5.71 -5.88 5.07
C PRO A 297 5.90 -5.93 3.55
N CYS A 298 6.15 -4.78 2.92
CA CYS A 298 6.45 -4.70 1.50
C CYS A 298 7.46 -3.59 1.15
N PHE A 299 8.21 -3.80 0.08
CA PHE A 299 9.33 -2.97 -0.34
C PHE A 299 9.34 -2.82 -1.86
N LEU A 300 9.55 -1.61 -2.34
CA LEU A 300 9.89 -1.34 -3.73
C LEU A 300 11.31 -0.77 -3.77
N ILE A 301 12.19 -1.46 -4.50
CA ILE A 301 13.61 -1.16 -4.62
C ILE A 301 13.94 -0.87 -6.09
N GLU A 302 14.62 0.23 -6.38
CA GLU A 302 15.14 0.55 -7.72
C GLU A 302 16.46 -0.17 -8.02
N ASP A 303 16.46 -1.48 -7.82
CA ASP A 303 17.57 -2.37 -8.11
C ASP A 303 17.07 -3.77 -8.51
N ILE A 304 17.92 -4.51 -9.22
CA ILE A 304 17.69 -5.91 -9.61
C ILE A 304 18.30 -6.80 -8.54
N LEU A 305 17.49 -7.28 -7.60
CA LEU A 305 17.99 -8.13 -6.52
C LEU A 305 18.30 -9.54 -7.01
N SER A 306 19.41 -10.10 -6.52
CA SER A 306 19.81 -11.48 -6.81
C SER A 306 18.94 -12.50 -6.09
N SER A 307 18.93 -13.75 -6.55
CA SER A 307 18.20 -14.83 -5.89
C SER A 307 18.65 -15.05 -4.43
N GLN A 308 19.93 -14.80 -4.13
CA GLN A 308 20.47 -14.90 -2.77
C GLN A 308 19.89 -13.82 -1.85
N ILE A 309 19.81 -12.57 -2.32
CA ILE A 309 19.21 -11.47 -1.56
C ILE A 309 17.72 -11.75 -1.34
N ILE A 310 17.00 -12.23 -2.37
CA ILE A 310 15.58 -12.56 -2.26
C ILE A 310 15.34 -13.70 -1.25
N LEU A 311 16.23 -14.70 -1.22
CA LEU A 311 16.18 -15.75 -0.21
C LEU A 311 16.40 -15.19 1.20
N ALA A 312 17.33 -14.23 1.37
CA ALA A 312 17.56 -13.56 2.64
C ALA A 312 16.34 -12.70 3.08
N LEU A 313 15.68 -12.01 2.14
CA LEU A 313 14.43 -11.28 2.39
C LEU A 313 13.32 -12.22 2.90
N TYR A 314 13.19 -13.40 2.28
CA TYR A 314 12.25 -14.42 2.72
C TYR A 314 12.61 -14.99 4.10
N ALA A 315 13.90 -15.30 4.32
CA ALA A 315 14.39 -15.87 5.58
C ALA A 315 14.23 -14.93 6.78
N ALA A 316 14.26 -13.61 6.57
CA ALA A 316 13.93 -12.63 7.62
C ALA A 316 12.47 -12.74 8.11
N GLY A 317 11.57 -13.28 7.27
CA GLY A 317 10.19 -13.56 7.64
C GLY A 317 9.27 -12.33 7.66
N PRO A 318 7.95 -12.56 7.83
CA PRO A 318 6.94 -11.50 7.84
C PRO A 318 6.95 -10.64 9.11
N ASN A 319 7.70 -11.06 10.15
CA ASN A 319 7.89 -10.32 11.41
C ASN A 319 9.06 -9.32 11.36
N TYR A 320 9.82 -9.30 10.27
CA TYR A 320 10.97 -8.42 10.15
C TYR A 320 10.55 -6.94 10.03
N ILE A 321 10.96 -6.14 11.01
CA ILE A 321 10.58 -4.72 11.13
C ILE A 321 11.65 -3.74 10.59
N GLY A 322 12.79 -4.26 10.14
CA GLY A 322 13.92 -3.44 9.68
C GLY A 322 13.84 -3.07 8.19
N SER A 323 14.89 -2.38 7.72
CA SER A 323 15.05 -1.89 6.33
C SER A 323 16.09 -2.67 5.53
N PHE A 324 16.54 -3.81 6.05
CA PHE A 324 17.58 -4.65 5.46
C PHE A 324 18.96 -4.02 5.33
N GLN A 325 19.22 -2.94 6.07
CA GLN A 325 20.54 -2.29 6.17
C GLN A 325 21.47 -2.97 7.19
N ALA A 326 20.91 -3.72 8.14
CA ALA A 326 21.66 -4.54 9.10
C ALA A 326 20.78 -5.75 9.47
N VAL A 327 20.83 -6.80 8.65
CA VAL A 327 19.95 -7.96 8.83
C VAL A 327 20.59 -8.91 9.83
N CYS A 328 19.81 -9.38 10.80
CA CYS A 328 20.17 -10.48 11.67
C CYS A 328 19.07 -11.54 11.52
N ILE A 329 19.39 -12.66 10.86
CA ILE A 329 18.44 -13.75 10.58
C ILE A 329 18.47 -14.80 11.70
N ASP A 330 19.60 -14.91 12.39
CA ASP A 330 19.81 -15.82 13.53
C ASP A 330 20.60 -15.06 14.61
N PRO A 331 20.14 -15.02 15.88
CA PRO A 331 20.89 -14.41 16.98
C PRO A 331 22.33 -14.90 17.13
N LEU A 332 22.64 -16.10 16.61
CA LEU A 332 23.97 -16.71 16.66
C LEU A 332 24.86 -16.39 15.45
N ASN A 333 24.31 -15.80 14.38
CA ASN A 333 25.05 -15.45 13.17
C ASN A 333 25.42 -13.96 13.15
N ASP A 334 26.48 -13.64 12.40
CA ASP A 334 26.96 -12.29 12.19
C ASP A 334 25.89 -11.40 11.52
N ILE A 335 25.89 -10.12 11.90
CA ILE A 335 25.06 -9.09 11.25
C ILE A 335 25.46 -9.02 9.78
N PHE A 336 24.51 -9.27 8.87
CA PHE A 336 24.74 -9.12 7.45
C PHE A 336 24.97 -7.64 7.11
N SER A 337 25.96 -7.38 6.25
CA SER A 337 26.07 -6.13 5.52
C SER A 337 24.75 -5.75 4.84
N PRO A 338 24.52 -4.46 4.54
CA PRO A 338 23.32 -4.03 3.82
C PRO A 338 23.04 -4.91 2.61
N LEU A 339 21.84 -5.49 2.53
CA LEU A 339 21.49 -6.39 1.43
C LEU A 339 21.39 -5.63 0.10
N PHE A 340 21.08 -4.35 0.17
CA PHE A 340 21.07 -3.39 -0.93
C PHE A 340 21.26 -1.98 -0.38
N PRO A 341 21.74 -1.03 -1.19
CA PRO A 341 21.94 0.35 -0.76
C PRO A 341 20.65 1.05 -0.31
N GLU A 342 20.72 1.86 0.76
CA GLU A 342 19.56 2.54 1.33
C GLU A 342 18.91 3.57 0.37
N ASP A 343 19.70 4.20 -0.50
CA ASP A 343 19.26 5.18 -1.50
C ASP A 343 18.38 4.55 -2.58
N ARG A 344 18.53 3.24 -2.81
CA ARG A 344 17.74 2.44 -3.75
C ARG A 344 16.36 2.04 -3.25
N ILE A 345 16.04 2.27 -1.98
CA ILE A 345 14.72 1.96 -1.45
C ILE A 345 13.76 3.09 -1.83
N ILE A 346 12.76 2.81 -2.68
CA ILE A 346 11.70 3.78 -3.01
C ILE A 346 10.74 3.89 -1.82
N PHE A 347 10.26 2.74 -1.35
CA PHE A 347 9.51 2.66 -0.10
C PHE A 347 9.67 1.30 0.57
N GLY A 348 9.58 1.30 1.90
CA GLY A 348 9.36 0.12 2.73
C GLY A 348 8.19 0.39 3.67
N LEU A 349 7.11 -0.38 3.54
CA LEU A 349 5.94 -0.28 4.42
C LEU A 349 5.94 -1.45 5.38
N HIS A 350 5.82 -1.15 6.67
CA HIS A 350 5.65 -2.15 7.71
C HIS A 350 4.37 -1.82 8.50
N PRO A 351 3.40 -2.75 8.63
CA PRO A 351 2.12 -2.45 9.28
C PRO A 351 2.23 -1.99 10.74
N ALA A 352 3.22 -2.46 11.49
CA ALA A 352 3.48 -1.97 12.85
C ALA A 352 4.01 -0.53 12.91
N SER A 353 4.52 0.03 11.81
CA SER A 353 5.09 1.38 11.74
C SER A 353 4.08 2.34 11.13
N PHE A 354 3.23 2.94 11.96
CA PHE A 354 2.22 3.90 11.53
C PHE A 354 2.08 5.09 12.49
N PHE A 355 1.47 6.16 12.00
CA PHE A 355 1.04 7.30 12.79
C PHE A 355 -0.34 7.79 12.34
N GLU A 356 -0.99 8.57 13.20
CA GLU A 356 -2.28 9.20 12.92
C GLU A 356 -2.10 10.72 12.90
N THR A 357 -2.78 11.38 11.98
CA THR A 357 -2.80 12.84 11.83
C THR A 357 -4.14 13.26 11.24
N THR A 358 -4.41 14.54 11.13
CA THR A 358 -5.51 15.06 10.31
C THR A 358 -4.99 15.50 8.95
N LEU A 359 -5.87 15.68 7.98
CA LEU A 359 -5.48 16.16 6.66
C LEU A 359 -5.03 17.63 6.69
N SER A 360 -5.63 18.44 7.56
CA SER A 360 -5.22 19.82 7.79
C SER A 360 -3.79 19.91 8.35
N HIS A 361 -3.46 19.07 9.34
CA HIS A 361 -2.12 19.01 9.91
C HIS A 361 -1.11 18.40 8.94
N PHE A 362 -1.50 17.35 8.20
CA PHE A 362 -0.67 16.75 7.15
C PHE A 362 -0.27 17.80 6.10
N ARG A 363 -1.21 18.62 5.64
CA ARG A 363 -0.97 19.69 4.66
C ARG A 363 -0.02 20.78 5.16
N GLN A 364 0.11 20.97 6.48
CA GLN A 364 1.04 21.93 7.07
C GLN A 364 2.48 21.38 7.10
N LEU A 365 2.64 20.08 7.31
CA LEU A 365 3.95 19.43 7.47
C LEU A 365 4.51 18.84 6.18
N TYR A 366 3.64 18.47 5.23
CA TYR A 366 4.00 17.71 4.04
C TYR A 366 3.48 18.37 2.76
N SER A 367 3.78 17.75 1.62
CA SER A 367 3.39 18.25 0.29
C SER A 367 1.90 18.56 0.18
N LYS A 368 1.58 19.78 -0.27
CA LYS A 368 0.21 20.21 -0.56
C LYS A 368 -0.41 19.40 -1.70
N ASN A 369 0.39 18.90 -2.64
CA ASN A 369 -0.09 18.07 -3.75
C ASN A 369 -0.50 16.69 -3.25
N ASP A 370 0.28 16.13 -2.32
CA ASP A 370 -0.03 14.83 -1.70
C ASP A 370 -1.30 14.96 -0.86
N ALA A 371 -1.43 16.04 -0.09
CA ALA A 371 -2.64 16.34 0.66
C ALA A 371 -3.89 16.43 -0.24
N LYS A 372 -3.79 17.06 -1.44
CA LYS A 372 -4.89 17.11 -2.41
C LYS A 372 -5.23 15.72 -2.97
N LEU A 373 -4.23 14.90 -3.26
CA LEU A 373 -4.48 13.54 -3.76
C LEU A 373 -5.18 12.67 -2.70
N ILE A 374 -4.72 12.75 -1.44
CA ILE A 374 -5.34 12.07 -0.30
C ILE A 374 -6.79 12.56 -0.11
N ALA A 375 -6.99 13.88 -0.14
CA ALA A 375 -8.31 14.52 -0.05
C ALA A 375 -9.30 13.95 -1.08
N LYS A 376 -8.85 13.84 -2.34
CA LYS A 376 -9.63 13.31 -3.47
C LYS A 376 -10.03 11.85 -3.24
N GLN A 377 -9.13 11.01 -2.71
CA GLN A 377 -9.43 9.60 -2.46
C GLN A 377 -10.32 9.37 -1.23
N LEU A 378 -10.19 10.19 -0.19
CA LEU A 378 -11.04 10.11 1.01
C LEU A 378 -12.36 10.86 0.88
N ASN A 379 -12.56 11.62 -0.21
CA ASN A 379 -13.70 12.51 -0.41
C ASN A 379 -13.87 13.51 0.76
N MET A 380 -12.76 14.09 1.21
CA MET A 380 -12.70 15.07 2.31
C MET A 380 -12.03 16.36 1.83
N PRO A 381 -12.34 17.53 2.42
CA PRO A 381 -11.65 18.76 2.08
C PRO A 381 -10.23 18.79 2.67
N THR A 382 -9.28 19.44 1.98
CA THR A 382 -7.85 19.47 2.42
C THR A 382 -7.59 20.19 3.75
N ASN A 383 -8.56 20.94 4.27
CA ASN A 383 -8.51 21.59 5.58
C ASN A 383 -9.26 20.79 6.67
N GLU A 384 -9.66 19.55 6.39
CA GLU A 384 -10.31 18.67 7.35
C GLU A 384 -9.41 18.42 8.57
N SER A 385 -9.89 18.80 9.74
CA SER A 385 -9.14 18.78 11.01
C SER A 385 -9.74 17.88 12.07
N THR A 386 -10.84 17.18 11.77
CA THR A 386 -11.55 16.35 12.75
C THR A 386 -11.36 14.86 12.49
N VAL A 387 -11.38 14.45 11.22
CA VAL A 387 -11.23 13.04 10.85
C VAL A 387 -9.75 12.65 10.86
N PRO A 388 -9.34 11.68 11.71
CA PRO A 388 -7.98 11.18 11.67
C PRO A 388 -7.76 10.34 10.41
N ILE A 389 -6.67 10.63 9.72
CA ILE A 389 -6.10 9.77 8.68
C ILE A 389 -4.96 8.97 9.30
N ARG A 390 -4.85 7.70 8.90
CA ARG A 390 -3.79 6.81 9.36
C ARG A 390 -2.80 6.53 8.24
N ILE A 391 -1.51 6.60 8.56
CA ILE A 391 -0.44 6.52 7.57
C ILE A 391 0.60 5.51 8.06
N LEU A 392 0.84 4.45 7.28
CA LEU A 392 1.98 3.58 7.45
C LEU A 392 3.22 4.36 7.04
N HIS A 393 4.11 4.61 7.99
CA HIS A 393 5.32 5.37 7.75
C HIS A 393 6.27 4.59 6.85
N ASN A 394 6.80 5.24 5.81
CA ASN A 394 7.85 4.66 4.99
C ASN A 394 9.13 4.54 5.82
N ILE A 395 9.53 3.32 6.16
CA ILE A 395 10.69 3.09 7.03
C ILE A 395 12.01 3.54 6.38
N ALA A 396 12.01 3.78 5.07
CA ALA A 396 13.16 4.31 4.35
C ALA A 396 13.19 5.84 4.25
N ALA A 397 12.14 6.55 4.70
CA ALA A 397 12.09 8.01 4.67
C ALA A 397 13.26 8.70 5.41
N PRO A 398 13.79 8.16 6.53
CA PRO A 398 14.93 8.76 7.24
C PRO A 398 16.29 8.60 6.56
N TYR A 399 16.44 7.68 5.60
CA TYR A 399 17.74 7.39 4.99
C TYR A 399 18.18 8.44 3.98
N ASN A 400 19.48 8.54 3.73
CA ASN A 400 20.01 9.42 2.70
C ASN A 400 19.57 8.94 1.31
N GLY A 401 19.58 9.85 0.34
CA GLY A 401 19.28 9.53 -1.07
C GLY A 401 18.15 10.39 -1.65
N PRO A 402 17.63 9.99 -2.83
CA PRO A 402 16.55 10.71 -3.49
C PRO A 402 15.27 10.70 -2.66
N ALA A 403 14.46 11.74 -2.83
CA ALA A 403 13.19 11.89 -2.13
C ALA A 403 12.26 10.66 -2.29
N ARG A 404 11.45 10.41 -1.26
CA ARG A 404 10.61 9.20 -1.16
C ARG A 404 9.18 9.56 -0.77
N THR A 405 8.24 8.64 -0.95
CA THR A 405 6.90 8.78 -0.36
C THR A 405 6.97 8.87 1.16
N ILE A 406 6.09 9.65 1.78
CA ILE A 406 5.90 9.66 3.25
C ILE A 406 5.51 8.26 3.77
N GLY A 407 4.76 7.50 2.98
CA GLY A 407 4.13 6.28 3.47
C GLY A 407 2.91 5.84 2.68
N GLY A 408 2.22 4.83 3.21
CA GLY A 408 0.94 4.34 2.73
C GLY A 408 -0.21 4.87 3.58
N VAL A 409 -1.01 5.77 3.01
CA VAL A 409 -2.22 6.32 3.65
C VAL A 409 -3.35 5.31 3.54
N VAL A 410 -3.97 4.98 4.66
CA VAL A 410 -5.12 4.07 4.71
C VAL A 410 -6.33 4.76 4.08
N ILE A 411 -6.89 4.14 3.05
CA ILE A 411 -8.12 4.54 2.35
C ILE A 411 -9.19 3.48 2.64
N GLY A 412 -10.28 3.90 3.27
CA GLY A 412 -11.36 3.06 3.76
C GLY A 412 -11.97 3.74 4.99
N TYR A 413 -13.22 3.42 5.34
CA TYR A 413 -13.73 3.90 6.63
C TYR A 413 -13.09 3.09 7.76
N LEU A 414 -12.68 3.79 8.83
CA LEU A 414 -12.01 3.23 10.01
C LEU A 414 -13.01 2.90 11.13
#